data_AF-A0A366MDQ3-F1
#
_entry.id   AF-A0A366MDQ3-F1
#
_cell.length_a   1.000
_cell.length_b   1.000
_cell.length_c   1.000
_cell.angle_alpha   90.00
_cell.angle_beta   90.00
_cell.angle_gamma   90.00
#
_symmetry.space_group_name_H-M   'P 1'
#
loop_
_entity.id
_entity.type
_entity.pdbx_description
1 polymer ?
#
loop_
_entity_poly.entity_id
_entity_poly.type
_entity_poly.pdbx_seq_one_letter_code
_entity_poly.pdbx_strand_id
1 'polypeptide(L)'
;MNSKDCLKLLREIKNVSFGTVDEYGNPQVRVIDVMHIDENNLYFLTARGKNFYQELIETQKLAICGLTKNYESICIQSTIKKTKNQKKWLNKIFIENPSMNNV
;
A
#
# COMPACT_ATOMS: atom_id res chain seq x y z
N MET A 1 6.73 7.50 -18.21
CA MET A 1 7.00 6.57 -17.08
C MET A 1 6.04 5.41 -17.18
N ASN A 2 6.50 4.16 -17.09
CA ASN A 2 5.60 3.00 -17.12
C ASN A 2 5.13 2.66 -15.69
N SER A 3 4.11 1.79 -15.57
CA SER A 3 3.54 1.39 -14.27
C SER A 3 4.58 0.76 -13.33
N LYS A 4 5.48 -0.07 -13.86
CA LYS A 4 6.55 -0.74 -13.10
C LYS A 4 7.53 0.26 -12.49
N ASP A 5 7.87 1.32 -13.21
CA ASP A 5 8.75 2.38 -12.71
C ASP A 5 8.06 3.18 -11.59
N CYS A 6 6.76 3.48 -11.73
CA CYS A 6 5.98 4.09 -10.66
C CYS A 6 5.99 3.23 -9.38
N LEU A 7 5.77 1.92 -9.50
CA LEU A 7 5.78 1.00 -8.35
C LEU A 7 7.16 0.96 -7.66
N LYS A 8 8.25 0.95 -8.43
CA LYS A 8 9.62 1.02 -7.90
C LYS A 8 9.87 2.31 -7.13
N LEU A 9 9.47 3.45 -7.68
CA LEU A 9 9.63 4.75 -7.03
C LEU A 9 8.82 4.80 -5.73
N LEU A 10 7.58 4.30 -5.72
CA LEU A 10 6.78 4.21 -4.49
C LEU A 10 7.44 3.30 -3.43
N ARG A 11 8.08 2.19 -3.85
CA ARG A 11 8.86 1.33 -2.93
C ARG A 11 10.12 2.03 -2.41
N GLU A 12 10.78 2.86 -3.21
CA GLU A 12 11.92 3.67 -2.74
C GLU A 12 11.48 4.72 -1.71
N ILE A 13 10.37 5.41 -1.96
CA ILE A 13 9.77 6.39 -1.02
C ILE A 13 9.42 5.70 0.31
N LYS A 14 9.04 4.41 0.26
CA LYS A 14 8.63 3.54 1.36
C LYS A 14 7.33 3.99 2.04
N ASN A 15 7.24 5.20 2.55
CA ASN A 15 6.08 5.75 3.25
C ASN A 15 5.26 6.63 2.30
N VAL A 16 4.06 6.19 1.92
CA VAL A 16 3.22 6.92 0.96
C VAL A 16 1.81 7.09 1.49
N SER A 17 1.10 8.11 1.00
CA SER A 17 -0.28 8.37 1.41
C SER A 17 -1.24 7.44 0.70
N PHE A 18 -2.07 6.74 1.47
CA PHE A 18 -3.16 5.90 0.98
C PHE A 18 -4.47 6.62 1.25
N GLY A 19 -5.23 6.87 0.19
CA GLY A 19 -6.58 7.39 0.21
C GLY A 19 -7.60 6.27 0.03
N THR A 20 -8.51 6.14 0.99
CA THR A 20 -9.64 5.18 0.97
C THR A 20 -10.95 5.93 1.16
N VAL A 21 -12.08 5.23 1.08
CA VAL A 21 -13.39 5.77 1.46
C VAL A 21 -14.03 4.84 2.48
N ASP A 22 -14.76 5.41 3.43
CA ASP A 22 -15.56 4.63 4.38
C ASP A 22 -16.90 4.18 3.77
N GLU A 23 -17.70 3.47 4.56
CA GLU A 23 -19.02 2.96 4.17
C GLU A 23 -20.02 4.05 3.75
N TYR A 24 -19.83 5.29 4.23
CA TYR A 24 -20.65 6.45 3.89
C TYR A 24 -20.10 7.22 2.69
N GLY A 25 -18.95 6.81 2.15
CA GLY A 25 -18.26 7.46 1.05
C GLY A 25 -17.40 8.64 1.46
N ASN A 26 -17.13 8.86 2.75
CA ASN A 26 -16.24 9.93 3.18
C ASN A 26 -14.79 9.56 2.88
N PRO A 27 -13.99 10.50 2.36
CA PRO A 27 -12.57 10.25 2.07
C PRO A 27 -11.76 10.09 3.36
N GLN A 28 -10.89 9.10 3.37
CA GLN A 28 -9.97 8.78 4.45
C GLN A 28 -8.54 8.82 3.92
N VAL A 29 -7.57 9.25 4.73
CA VAL A 29 -6.16 9.26 4.33
C VAL A 29 -5.24 8.86 5.48
N ARG A 30 -4.19 8.09 5.19
CA ARG A 30 -3.10 7.79 6.12
C ARG A 30 -1.81 7.42 5.39
N VAL A 31 -0.68 7.52 6.09
CA VAL A 31 0.62 7.06 5.59
C VAL A 31 0.74 5.55 5.81
N ILE A 32 1.13 4.82 4.76
CA ILE A 32 1.31 3.37 4.77
C ILE A 32 2.64 3.01 4.11
N ASP A 33 3.34 2.05 4.70
CA ASP A 33 4.55 1.47 4.16
C ASP A 33 4.24 0.58 2.93
N VAL A 34 4.90 0.88 1.82
CA VAL A 34 5.01 0.01 0.66
C VAL A 34 5.99 -1.10 1.01
N MET A 35 5.48 -2.30 1.32
CA MET A 35 6.27 -3.38 1.91
C MET A 35 6.95 -4.28 0.87
N HIS A 36 6.32 -4.49 -0.28
CA HIS A 36 6.86 -5.30 -1.37
C HIS A 36 6.24 -4.86 -2.70
N ILE A 37 6.94 -5.08 -3.81
CA ILE A 37 6.41 -4.91 -5.16
C ILE A 37 6.80 -6.10 -6.02
N ASP A 38 5.93 -6.46 -6.96
CA ASP A 38 6.28 -7.33 -8.08
C ASP A 38 6.09 -6.59 -9.42
N GLU A 39 5.99 -7.31 -10.53
CA GLU A 39 5.87 -6.69 -11.86
C GLU A 39 4.65 -5.77 -11.99
N ASN A 40 3.54 -6.12 -11.33
CA ASN A 40 2.25 -5.45 -11.52
C ASN A 40 1.56 -5.05 -10.21
N ASN A 41 2.07 -5.50 -9.06
CA ASN A 41 1.38 -5.36 -7.78
C ASN A 41 2.24 -4.66 -6.73
N LEU A 42 1.56 -3.91 -5.87
CA LEU A 42 2.09 -3.34 -4.64
C LEU A 42 1.48 -4.05 -3.45
N TYR A 43 2.31 -4.38 -2.46
CA TYR A 43 1.92 -5.09 -1.26
C TYR A 43 2.17 -4.24 -0.02
N PHE A 44 1.23 -4.27 0.90
CA PHE A 44 1.29 -3.64 2.21
C PHE A 44 0.60 -4.53 3.26
N LEU A 45 0.71 -4.18 4.53
CA LEU A 45 0.09 -4.88 5.63
C LEU A 45 -0.78 -3.94 6.46
N THR A 46 -1.89 -4.47 6.97
CA THR A 46 -2.73 -3.78 7.96
C THR A 46 -3.36 -4.79 8.92
N ALA A 47 -3.63 -4.35 10.14
CA ALA A 47 -4.30 -5.16 11.15
C ALA A 47 -5.82 -5.18 10.90
N ARG A 48 -6.45 -6.33 11.12
CA ARG A 48 -7.89 -6.54 10.86
C ARG A 48 -8.81 -5.68 11.72
N GLY A 49 -8.33 -5.22 12.88
CA GLY A 49 -9.10 -4.38 13.80
C GLY A 49 -9.07 -2.88 13.47
N LYS A 50 -8.37 -2.45 12.42
CA LYS A 50 -8.31 -1.03 12.03
C LYS A 50 -9.45 -0.69 11.07
N ASN A 51 -10.01 0.51 11.18
CA ASN A 51 -10.98 1.05 10.20
C ASN A 51 -10.46 0.94 8.77
N PHE A 52 -9.16 1.24 8.56
CA PHE A 52 -8.50 1.07 7.27
C PHE A 52 -8.68 -0.33 6.65
N TYR A 53 -8.65 -1.40 7.46
CA TYR A 53 -8.89 -2.74 6.92
C TYR A 53 -10.34 -2.91 6.44
N GLN A 54 -11.32 -2.39 7.17
CA GLN A 54 -12.74 -2.47 6.77
C GLN A 54 -12.99 -1.67 5.50
N GLU A 55 -12.54 -0.41 5.47
CA GLU A 55 -12.65 0.48 4.32
C GLU A 55 -12.11 -0.16 3.02
N LEU A 56 -10.98 -0.87 3.11
CA LEU A 56 -10.36 -1.57 1.98
C LEU A 56 -11.18 -2.77 1.48
N ILE A 57 -11.75 -3.56 2.40
CA ILE A 57 -12.48 -4.78 2.05
C ILE A 57 -13.87 -4.44 1.52
N GLU A 58 -14.53 -3.44 2.10
CA GLU A 58 -15.89 -3.04 1.72
C GLU A 58 -15.91 -2.31 0.37
N THR A 59 -15.02 -1.32 0.20
CA THR A 59 -15.10 -0.43 -0.96
C THR A 59 -14.19 -0.86 -2.09
N GLN A 60 -13.08 -1.55 -1.78
CA GLN A 60 -12.03 -1.96 -2.70
C GLN A 60 -11.44 -0.81 -3.55
N LYS A 61 -11.67 0.44 -3.15
CA LYS A 61 -11.17 1.66 -3.81
C LYS A 61 -9.96 2.16 -3.07
N LEU A 62 -8.86 2.37 -3.79
CA LEU A 62 -7.63 2.89 -3.23
C LEU A 62 -6.99 3.92 -4.16
N ALA A 63 -6.60 5.04 -3.59
CA ALA A 63 -5.67 5.98 -4.20
C ALA A 63 -4.34 5.95 -3.43
N ILE A 64 -3.21 6.03 -4.13
CA ILE A 64 -1.88 6.10 -3.56
C ILE A 64 -1.21 7.37 -4.08
N CYS A 65 -0.59 8.15 -3.20
CA CYS A 65 0.18 9.34 -3.55
C CYS A 65 1.53 9.34 -2.83
N GLY A 66 2.60 9.54 -3.58
CA GLY A 66 3.96 9.69 -3.06
C GLY A 66 4.71 10.80 -3.79
N LEU A 67 5.63 11.46 -3.08
CA LEU A 67 6.51 12.50 -3.62
C LEU A 67 7.94 11.95 -3.70
N THR A 68 8.55 11.99 -4.88
CA THR A 68 9.96 11.60 -5.05
C THR A 68 10.90 12.67 -4.48
N LYS A 69 12.18 12.33 -4.32
CA LYS A 69 13.22 13.29 -3.91
C LYS A 69 13.41 14.45 -4.91
N ASN A 70 12.99 14.25 -6.15
CA ASN A 70 13.04 15.24 -7.22
C ASN A 70 11.75 16.08 -7.30
N TYR A 71 10.89 16.03 -6.28
CA TYR A 71 9.61 16.73 -6.21
C TYR A 71 8.59 16.28 -7.29
N GLU A 72 8.70 15.05 -7.78
CA GLU A 72 7.74 14.49 -8.72
C GLU A 72 6.62 13.78 -7.94
N SER A 73 5.37 14.08 -8.27
CA SER A 73 4.20 13.44 -7.66
C SER A 73 3.80 12.19 -8.43
N ILE A 74 3.68 11.07 -7.72
CA ILE A 74 3.19 9.80 -8.25
C ILE A 74 1.84 9.51 -7.62
N CYS A 75 0.78 9.58 -8.44
CA CYS A 75 -0.59 9.29 -8.03
C CYS A 75 -1.13 8.07 -8.79
N ILE A 76 -1.59 7.05 -8.06
CA ILE A 76 -2.15 5.83 -8.64
C ILE A 76 -3.54 5.59 -8.06
N GLN A 77 -4.52 5.34 -8.92
CA GLN A 77 -5.81 4.77 -8.53
C GLN A 77 -5.80 3.28 -8.83
N SER A 78 -6.19 2.47 -7.87
CA SER A 78 -6.19 1.01 -8.00
C SER A 78 -7.35 0.40 -7.25
N THR A 79 -7.70 -0.82 -7.64
CA THR A 79 -8.47 -1.72 -6.78
C THR A 79 -7.54 -2.47 -5.85
N ILE A 80 -8.10 -3.01 -4.77
CA ILE A 80 -7.36 -3.85 -3.85
C ILE A 80 -7.85 -5.29 -3.85
N LYS A 81 -6.93 -6.21 -3.60
CA LYS A 81 -7.23 -7.63 -3.46
C LYS A 81 -6.55 -8.21 -2.24
N LYS A 82 -7.33 -8.82 -1.36
CA LYS A 82 -6.80 -9.62 -0.24
C LYS A 82 -6.05 -10.84 -0.79
N THR A 83 -4.84 -11.06 -0.30
CA THR A 83 -3.98 -12.15 -0.79
C THR A 83 -4.50 -13.52 -0.33
N LYS A 84 -4.52 -14.52 -1.24
CA LYS A 84 -5.00 -15.90 -0.97
C LYS A 84 -3.96 -16.80 -0.26
N ASN A 85 -2.73 -16.33 -0.04
CA ASN A 85 -1.68 -17.05 0.71
C ASN A 85 -0.93 -16.08 1.65
N GLN A 86 -1.64 -15.62 2.68
CA GLN A 86 -1.13 -14.56 3.58
C GLN A 86 0.18 -14.98 4.26
N LYS A 87 0.34 -16.23 4.68
CA LYS A 87 1.57 -16.69 5.37
C LYS A 87 2.81 -16.55 4.48
N LYS A 88 2.72 -16.95 3.21
CA LYS A 88 3.83 -16.77 2.24
C LYS A 88 4.22 -15.31 2.10
N TRP A 89 3.24 -14.43 1.90
CA TRP A 89 3.51 -13.00 1.69
C TRP A 89 3.99 -12.31 2.96
N LEU A 90 3.46 -12.70 4.13
CA LEU A 90 3.91 -12.20 5.42
C LEU A 90 5.39 -12.53 5.62
N ASN A 91 5.78 -13.79 5.46
CA ASN A 91 7.19 -14.20 5.57
C ASN A 91 8.09 -13.39 4.62
N LYS A 92 7.67 -13.23 3.36
CA LYS A 92 8.43 -12.44 2.38
C LYS A 92 8.57 -10.98 2.80
N ILE A 93 7.50 -10.35 3.27
CA ILE A 93 7.50 -8.96 3.74
C ILE A 93 8.43 -8.79 4.95
N PHE A 94 8.40 -9.70 5.92
CA PHE A 94 9.28 -9.61 7.10
C PHE A 94 10.77 -9.80 6.74
N ILE A 95 11.08 -10.65 5.76
CA ILE A 95 12.45 -10.80 5.23
C ILE A 95 12.91 -9.50 4.55
N GLU A 96 12.04 -8.87 3.74
CA GLU A 96 12.37 -7.65 3.00
C GLU A 96 12.31 -6.38 3.84
N ASN A 97 11.69 -6.41 5.02
CA ASN A 97 11.53 -5.25 5.90
C ASN A 97 11.97 -5.59 7.34
N PRO A 98 13.27 -5.82 7.59
CA PRO A 98 13.76 -6.28 8.90
C PRO A 98 13.42 -5.35 10.07
N SER A 99 13.18 -4.06 9.80
CA SER A 99 12.75 -3.09 10.82
C SER A 99 11.44 -3.50 11.52
N MET A 100 10.60 -4.33 10.89
CA MET A 100 9.36 -4.83 11.47
C MET A 100 9.55 -5.89 12.55
N ASN A 101 10.73 -6.51 12.67
CA ASN A 101 10.97 -7.55 13.66
C ASN A 101 11.05 -7.02 15.11
N ASN A 102 11.21 -5.70 15.26
CA ASN A 102 11.45 -5.03 16.53
C ASN A 102 10.28 -4.11 16.94
N VAL A 103 9.09 -4.30 16.35
CA VAL A 103 7.89 -3.48 16.56
C VAL A 103 6.84 -4.25 17.36
#